data_AF-A0A838R1G9-F1
#
_entry.id   AF-A0A838R1G9-F1
#
_cell.length_a   1.000
_cell.length_b   1.000
_cell.length_c   1.000
_cell.angle_alpha   90.00
_cell.angle_beta   90.00
_cell.angle_gamma   90.00
#
_symmetry.space_group_name_H-M   'P 1'
#
loop_
_entity.id
_entity.type
_entity.pdbx_description
1 polymer ?
#
loop_
_entity_poly.entity_id
_entity_poly.type
_entity_poly.pdbx_seq_one_letter_code
_entity_poly.pdbx_strand_id
1 'polypeptide(L)'
;MTVTPGEQLEFGFDFQITGVPSASGFRADARFFNSSGGFLGETTQFFDAASYAADEWHSFTTFPSVPAGATVGDVRFSTYFGPFTGGQVLIDNVALLRRQLIGDFNDDGDVDGDDLLEWKNSFGQSTAADADADGDSDGTDFLIWQRHVGNEAAAAAGGLLGVPEPGSVWLLTGSILFLFLQRDAVTR
;
A
#
# COMPACT_ATOMS: atom_id res chain seq x y z
N MET A 1 -17.67 -0.82 -2.23
CA MET A 1 -17.69 -2.29 -2.16
C MET A 1 -17.99 -2.73 -0.73
N THR A 2 -18.55 -3.93 -0.56
CA THR A 2 -18.56 -4.59 0.76
C THR A 2 -17.15 -5.05 1.09
N VAL A 3 -16.76 -4.90 2.36
CA VAL A 3 -15.43 -5.27 2.85
C VAL A 3 -15.53 -6.08 4.13
N THR A 4 -14.50 -6.87 4.39
CA THR A 4 -14.34 -7.68 5.60
C THR A 4 -13.20 -7.08 6.44
N PRO A 5 -13.40 -6.82 7.74
CA PRO A 5 -12.32 -6.35 8.60
C PRO A 5 -11.10 -7.28 8.55
N GLY A 6 -9.91 -6.69 8.43
CA GLY A 6 -8.65 -7.44 8.36
C GLY A 6 -8.21 -7.79 6.95
N GLU A 7 -9.10 -7.85 5.95
CA GLU A 7 -8.69 -8.09 4.57
C GLU A 7 -7.84 -6.91 4.05
N GLN A 8 -6.94 -7.20 3.12
CA GLN A 8 -6.22 -6.16 2.39
C GLN A 8 -6.83 -5.99 1.01
N LEU A 9 -7.00 -4.74 0.61
CA LEU A 9 -7.46 -4.39 -0.72
C LEU A 9 -6.29 -3.91 -1.57
N GLU A 10 -6.51 -3.85 -2.87
CA GLU A 10 -5.69 -3.13 -3.84
C GLU A 10 -6.49 -1.95 -4.36
N PHE A 11 -5.98 -0.73 -4.15
CA PHE A 11 -6.52 0.49 -4.72
C PHE A 11 -5.56 1.01 -5.78
N GLY A 12 -5.99 1.03 -7.03
CA GLY A 12 -5.20 1.53 -8.15
C GLY A 12 -6.00 2.40 -9.11
N PHE A 13 -5.29 3.24 -9.84
CA PHE A 13 -5.82 4.06 -10.94
C PHE A 13 -4.68 4.63 -11.79
N ASP A 14 -5.04 5.03 -13.01
CA ASP A 14 -4.18 5.82 -13.89
C ASP A 14 -4.61 7.29 -13.84
N PHE A 15 -3.65 8.20 -14.01
CA PHE A 15 -3.94 9.63 -14.03
C PHE A 15 -3.00 10.41 -14.94
N GLN A 16 -3.47 11.55 -15.42
CA GLN A 16 -2.67 12.52 -16.16
C GLN A 16 -2.95 13.91 -15.61
N ILE A 17 -1.90 14.72 -15.47
CA ILE A 17 -1.98 16.10 -14.98
C ILE A 17 -1.60 17.04 -16.12
N THR A 18 -2.50 17.95 -16.50
CA THR A 18 -2.28 18.89 -17.60
C THR A 18 -2.49 20.32 -17.12
N GLY A 19 -1.46 21.17 -17.23
CA GLY A 19 -1.58 22.60 -16.94
C GLY A 19 -1.98 22.96 -15.50
N VAL A 20 -1.85 22.03 -14.55
CA VAL A 20 -2.11 22.27 -13.13
C VAL A 20 -0.91 22.99 -12.51
N PRO A 21 -1.10 24.13 -11.83
CA PRO A 21 0.01 24.87 -11.23
C PRO A 21 0.75 24.11 -10.14
N SER A 22 2.03 24.41 -9.96
CA SER A 22 2.81 23.93 -8.80
C SER A 22 2.14 24.33 -7.49
N ALA A 23 2.08 23.42 -6.51
CA ALA A 23 1.33 23.53 -5.25
C ALA A 23 -0.19 23.33 -5.35
N SER A 24 -0.70 22.95 -6.53
CA SER A 24 -2.04 22.42 -6.72
C SER A 24 -1.97 20.96 -7.11
N GLY A 25 -3.05 20.22 -6.88
CA GLY A 25 -3.10 18.82 -7.25
C GLY A 25 -4.38 18.16 -6.81
N PHE A 26 -4.30 16.86 -6.58
CA PHE A 26 -5.42 16.08 -6.08
C PHE A 26 -4.98 15.10 -5.00
N ARG A 27 -5.98 14.56 -4.34
CA ARG A 27 -5.90 13.56 -3.29
C ARG A 27 -6.75 12.38 -3.71
N ALA A 28 -6.25 11.18 -3.49
CA ALA A 28 -6.98 9.94 -3.67
C ALA A 28 -7.02 9.17 -2.34
N ASP A 29 -8.20 8.67 -1.98
CA ASP A 29 -8.43 8.00 -0.71
C ASP A 29 -9.19 6.70 -0.90
N ALA A 30 -8.72 5.63 -0.26
CA ALA A 30 -9.55 4.48 0.06
C ALA A 30 -10.14 4.69 1.46
N ARG A 31 -11.47 4.75 1.57
CA ARG A 31 -12.17 5.11 2.81
C ARG A 31 -13.02 3.95 3.29
N PHE A 32 -13.15 3.83 4.61
CA PHE A 32 -13.84 2.72 5.25
C PHE A 32 -14.89 3.18 6.24
N PHE A 33 -16.03 2.49 6.23
CA PHE A 33 -17.20 2.83 7.01
C PHE A 33 -17.85 1.58 7.61
N ASN A 34 -18.53 1.76 8.75
CA ASN A 34 -19.42 0.74 9.29
C ASN A 34 -20.76 0.69 8.52
N SER A 35 -21.60 -0.27 8.86
CA SER A 35 -22.89 -0.51 8.19
C SER A 35 -23.90 0.63 8.35
N SER A 36 -23.71 1.52 9.33
CA SER A 36 -24.54 2.71 9.55
C SER A 36 -23.99 3.96 8.85
N GLY A 37 -22.91 3.84 8.06
CA GLY A 37 -22.25 4.95 7.38
C GLY A 37 -21.29 5.76 8.25
N GLY A 38 -20.97 5.28 9.46
CA GLY A 38 -19.97 5.89 10.32
C GLY A 38 -18.57 5.67 9.77
N PHE A 39 -17.79 6.74 9.60
CA PHE A 39 -16.41 6.69 9.11
C PHE A 39 -15.47 6.04 10.13
N LEU A 40 -14.63 5.12 9.67
CA LEU A 40 -13.72 4.35 10.51
C LEU A 40 -12.23 4.56 10.17
N GLY A 41 -11.93 5.11 9.00
CA GLY A 41 -10.56 5.39 8.59
C GLY A 41 -10.41 5.53 7.08
N GLU A 42 -9.24 6.00 6.66
CA GLU A 42 -8.89 6.11 5.26
C GLU A 42 -7.39 5.88 5.06
N THR A 43 -7.01 5.33 3.90
CA THR A 43 -5.66 5.39 3.36
C THR A 43 -5.62 6.52 2.35
N THR A 44 -4.67 7.43 2.51
CA THR A 44 -4.65 8.70 1.77
C THR A 44 -3.34 8.88 1.03
N GLN A 45 -3.43 9.30 -0.23
CA GLN A 45 -2.30 9.74 -1.02
C GLN A 45 -2.57 11.14 -1.60
N PHE A 46 -1.55 12.00 -1.51
CA PHE A 46 -1.54 13.32 -2.15
C PHE A 46 -0.67 13.28 -3.41
N PHE A 47 -1.15 13.96 -4.45
CA PHE A 47 -0.49 14.07 -5.76
C PHE A 47 -0.31 15.55 -6.08
N ASP A 48 0.87 16.09 -5.82
CA ASP A 48 1.23 17.46 -6.20
C ASP A 48 1.61 17.47 -7.69
N ALA A 49 1.03 18.39 -8.46
CA ALA A 49 1.33 18.54 -9.88
C ALA A 49 2.82 18.74 -10.17
N ALA A 50 3.57 19.37 -9.27
CA ALA A 50 5.00 19.59 -9.42
C ALA A 50 5.83 18.29 -9.35
N SER A 51 5.24 17.18 -8.88
CA SER A 51 5.92 15.88 -8.76
C SER A 51 5.81 15.02 -10.01
N TYR A 52 5.00 15.43 -10.99
CA TYR A 52 4.69 14.63 -12.17
C TYR A 52 4.95 15.44 -13.45
N ALA A 53 5.46 14.77 -14.48
CA ALA A 53 5.56 15.39 -15.79
C ALA A 53 4.16 15.70 -16.34
N ALA A 54 3.99 16.91 -16.87
CA ALA A 54 2.72 17.33 -17.45
C ALA A 54 2.42 16.53 -18.73
N ASP A 55 1.13 16.26 -18.96
CA ASP A 55 0.63 15.58 -20.16
C ASP A 55 1.16 14.14 -20.34
N GLU A 56 1.66 13.51 -19.28
CA GLU A 56 2.02 12.09 -19.24
C GLU A 56 1.02 11.30 -18.39
N TRP A 57 0.70 10.08 -18.83
CA TRP A 57 -0.06 9.13 -18.03
C TRP A 57 0.83 8.46 -16.99
N HIS A 58 0.38 8.46 -15.75
CA HIS A 58 1.03 7.84 -14.60
C HIS A 58 0.09 6.80 -13.99
N SER A 59 0.66 5.73 -13.43
CA SER A 59 -0.10 4.71 -12.70
C SER A 59 0.19 4.79 -11.20
N PHE A 60 -0.83 4.58 -10.38
CA PHE A 60 -0.70 4.50 -8.93
C PHE A 60 -1.40 3.25 -8.40
N THR A 61 -0.76 2.56 -7.46
CA THR A 61 -1.32 1.44 -6.71
C THR A 61 -0.91 1.53 -5.24
N THR A 62 -1.84 1.24 -4.34
CA THR A 62 -1.62 1.11 -2.90
C THR A 62 -2.45 -0.04 -2.32
N PHE A 63 -2.05 -0.55 -1.16
CA PHE A 63 -2.67 -1.74 -0.54
C PHE A 63 -3.31 -1.43 0.82
N PRO A 64 -4.49 -0.78 0.86
CA PRO A 64 -5.12 -0.37 2.10
C PRO A 64 -5.66 -1.58 2.88
N SER A 65 -5.39 -1.63 4.18
CA SER A 65 -5.96 -2.62 5.10
C SER A 65 -7.32 -2.17 5.61
N VAL A 66 -8.30 -3.08 5.62
CA VAL A 66 -9.66 -2.79 6.08
C VAL A 66 -9.70 -2.73 7.62
N PRO A 67 -10.07 -1.59 8.23
CA PRO A 67 -10.04 -1.44 9.68
C PRO A 67 -11.15 -2.24 10.37
N ALA A 68 -10.96 -2.51 11.66
CA ALA A 68 -11.93 -3.21 12.50
C ALA A 68 -13.33 -2.58 12.43
N GLY A 69 -14.35 -3.40 12.20
CA GLY A 69 -15.74 -2.97 12.13
C GLY A 69 -16.17 -2.31 10.81
N ALA A 70 -15.26 -2.16 9.85
CA ALA A 70 -15.63 -1.71 8.51
C ALA A 70 -16.37 -2.79 7.74
N THR A 71 -17.45 -2.40 7.09
CA THR A 71 -18.27 -3.26 6.23
C THR A 71 -18.44 -2.66 4.84
N VAL A 72 -18.08 -1.39 4.66
CA VAL A 72 -18.14 -0.67 3.39
C VAL A 72 -16.79 0.01 3.13
N GLY A 73 -16.22 -0.23 1.97
CA GLY A 73 -15.08 0.49 1.41
C GLY A 73 -15.50 1.31 0.19
N ASP A 74 -14.98 2.52 0.04
CA ASP A 74 -15.14 3.32 -1.18
C ASP A 74 -13.85 4.06 -1.56
N VAL A 75 -13.86 4.68 -2.74
CA VAL A 75 -12.78 5.56 -3.19
C VAL A 75 -13.28 6.99 -3.29
N ARG A 76 -12.43 7.94 -2.92
CA ARG A 76 -12.67 9.37 -3.12
C ARG A 76 -11.49 10.01 -3.84
N PHE A 77 -11.81 10.83 -4.83
CA PHE A 77 -10.89 11.80 -5.40
C PHE A 77 -11.33 13.20 -4.99
N SER A 78 -10.38 14.06 -4.66
CA SER A 78 -10.65 15.45 -4.31
C SER A 78 -9.48 16.31 -4.74
N THR A 79 -9.75 17.48 -5.33
CA THR A 79 -8.69 18.48 -5.48
C THR A 79 -8.32 18.99 -4.08
N TYR A 80 -7.03 19.11 -3.81
CA TYR A 80 -6.53 19.55 -2.50
C TYR A 80 -5.49 20.66 -2.71
N PHE A 81 -5.41 21.57 -1.73
CA PHE A 81 -4.76 22.89 -1.76
C PHE A 81 -5.50 23.98 -2.56
N GLY A 82 -6.36 24.73 -1.87
CA GLY A 82 -6.93 25.99 -2.38
C GLY A 82 -7.90 25.82 -3.56
N PRO A 83 -8.36 26.94 -4.16
CA PRO A 83 -9.13 26.86 -5.40
C PRO A 83 -8.26 26.21 -6.47
N PHE A 84 -8.81 25.25 -7.20
CA PHE A 84 -8.14 24.65 -8.35
C PHE A 84 -7.94 25.75 -9.39
N THR A 85 -6.75 26.36 -9.40
CA THR A 85 -6.48 27.63 -10.10
C THR A 85 -6.22 27.47 -11.59
N GLY A 86 -6.29 26.25 -12.12
CA GLY A 86 -6.17 25.96 -13.55
C GLY A 86 -5.77 24.51 -13.83
N GLY A 87 -5.80 24.16 -15.10
CA GLY A 87 -5.45 22.82 -15.59
C GLY A 87 -6.59 21.82 -15.48
N GLN A 88 -6.22 20.55 -15.59
CA GLN A 88 -7.11 19.40 -15.47
C GLN A 88 -6.34 18.21 -14.89
N VAL A 89 -7.06 17.36 -14.18
CA VAL A 89 -6.61 16.02 -13.79
C VAL A 89 -7.54 15.03 -14.47
N LEU A 90 -6.97 14.17 -15.31
CA LEU A 90 -7.68 13.04 -15.91
C LEU A 90 -7.41 11.82 -15.04
N ILE A 91 -8.44 11.01 -14.82
CA ILE A 91 -8.36 9.79 -14.03
C ILE A 91 -9.01 8.68 -14.86
N ASP A 92 -8.32 7.55 -14.96
CA ASP A 92 -8.77 6.36 -15.67
C ASP A 92 -8.44 5.10 -14.88
N ASN A 93 -8.98 3.95 -15.29
CA ASN A 93 -8.69 2.63 -14.73
C ASN A 93 -8.81 2.54 -13.20
N VAL A 94 -9.79 3.26 -12.62
CA VAL A 94 -10.01 3.26 -11.17
C VAL A 94 -10.52 1.90 -10.71
N ALA A 95 -9.78 1.26 -9.80
CA ALA A 95 -10.11 -0.04 -9.25
C ALA A 95 -9.89 -0.06 -7.73
N LEU A 96 -10.87 -0.61 -7.01
CA LEU A 96 -10.71 -1.02 -5.61
C LEU A 96 -11.12 -2.50 -5.54
N LEU A 97 -10.13 -3.37 -5.42
CA LEU A 97 -10.26 -4.81 -5.54
C LEU A 97 -9.80 -5.49 -4.26
N ARG A 98 -10.21 -6.74 -4.05
CA ARG A 98 -9.54 -7.59 -3.07
C ARG A 98 -8.14 -7.88 -3.58
N ARG A 99 -7.15 -7.81 -2.70
CA ARG A 99 -5.79 -8.19 -3.06
C ARG A 99 -5.80 -9.70 -3.28
N GLN A 100 -5.37 -10.13 -4.47
CA GLN A 100 -5.20 -11.54 -4.79
C GLN A 100 -3.75 -11.91 -4.50
N LEU A 101 -3.51 -12.92 -3.69
CA LEU A 101 -2.18 -13.48 -3.51
C LEU A 101 -2.03 -14.70 -4.42
N ILE A 102 -0.87 -14.84 -5.05
CA ILE A 102 -0.60 -16.03 -5.85
C ILE A 102 -0.62 -17.24 -4.91
N GLY A 103 -1.53 -18.19 -5.17
CA GLY A 103 -1.74 -19.38 -4.36
C GLY A 103 -2.81 -19.26 -3.29
N ASP A 104 -3.37 -18.07 -3.04
CA ASP A 104 -4.57 -17.86 -2.22
C ASP A 104 -5.79 -18.20 -3.09
N PHE A 105 -6.24 -19.45 -2.98
CA PHE A 105 -7.30 -20.02 -3.79
C PHE A 105 -8.67 -19.90 -3.13
N ASN A 106 -8.71 -19.62 -1.83
CA ASN A 106 -9.96 -19.43 -1.08
C ASN A 106 -10.33 -17.93 -0.91
N ASP A 107 -9.48 -17.01 -1.37
CA ASP A 107 -9.61 -15.54 -1.33
C ASP A 107 -9.68 -14.97 0.09
N ASP A 108 -9.05 -15.61 1.09
CA ASP A 108 -9.10 -15.17 2.48
C ASP A 108 -7.94 -14.24 2.90
N GLY A 109 -6.99 -14.01 1.99
CA GLY A 109 -5.91 -13.04 2.17
C GLY A 109 -4.64 -13.61 2.79
N ASP A 110 -4.55 -14.93 2.94
CA ASP A 110 -3.30 -15.65 3.19
C ASP A 110 -3.12 -16.84 2.23
N VAL A 111 -1.91 -17.42 2.22
CA VAL A 111 -1.59 -18.58 1.40
C VAL A 111 -1.21 -19.72 2.33
N ASP A 112 -2.13 -20.63 2.61
CA ASP A 112 -1.99 -21.58 3.71
C ASP A 112 -2.53 -23.00 3.37
N GLY A 113 -2.84 -23.79 4.42
CA GLY A 113 -3.32 -25.16 4.27
C GLY A 113 -4.75 -25.29 3.73
N ASP A 114 -5.58 -24.26 3.88
CA ASP A 114 -6.94 -24.23 3.35
C ASP A 114 -6.92 -24.02 1.82
N ASP A 115 -5.96 -23.24 1.30
CA ASP A 115 -5.73 -23.17 -0.16
C ASP A 115 -5.27 -24.49 -0.75
N LEU A 116 -4.43 -25.23 -0.02
CA LEU A 116 -4.02 -26.56 -0.46
C LEU A 116 -5.23 -27.51 -0.55
N LEU A 117 -6.23 -27.33 0.32
CA LEU A 117 -7.47 -28.10 0.23
C LEU A 117 -8.24 -27.71 -1.04
N GLU A 118 -8.31 -26.42 -1.36
CA GLU A 118 -8.99 -25.94 -2.56
C GLU A 118 -8.30 -26.43 -3.84
N TRP A 119 -6.96 -26.36 -3.91
CA TRP A 119 -6.20 -26.94 -5.02
C TRP A 119 -6.47 -28.44 -5.21
N LYS A 120 -6.53 -29.22 -4.12
CA LYS A 120 -6.85 -30.66 -4.20
C LYS A 120 -8.24 -30.92 -4.75
N ASN A 121 -9.21 -30.07 -4.41
CA ASN A 121 -10.58 -30.18 -4.93
C ASN A 121 -10.64 -29.78 -6.42
N SER A 122 -9.76 -28.89 -6.86
CA SER A 122 -9.73 -28.36 -8.22
C SER A 122 -8.86 -29.16 -9.19
N PHE A 123 -7.88 -29.94 -8.69
CA PHE A 123 -6.91 -30.66 -9.51
C PHE A 123 -7.57 -31.52 -10.61
N GLY A 124 -7.33 -31.15 -11.87
CA GLY A 124 -7.90 -31.81 -13.05
C GLY A 124 -9.43 -31.72 -13.19
N GLN A 125 -10.10 -30.90 -12.38
CA GLN A 125 -11.56 -30.75 -12.33
C GLN A 125 -12.03 -29.36 -12.74
N SER A 126 -11.30 -28.30 -12.38
CA SER A 126 -11.66 -26.91 -12.67
C SER A 126 -10.43 -26.01 -12.76
N THR A 127 -10.64 -24.72 -12.98
CA THR A 127 -9.59 -23.67 -13.02
C THR A 127 -9.58 -22.83 -11.74
N ALA A 128 -10.25 -23.27 -10.66
CA ALA A 128 -10.38 -22.47 -9.44
C ALA A 128 -9.07 -22.36 -8.66
N ALA A 129 -8.08 -23.22 -8.95
CA ALA A 129 -6.74 -23.16 -8.37
C ALA A 129 -5.66 -23.03 -9.45
N ASP A 130 -5.96 -22.25 -10.50
CA ASP A 130 -5.11 -21.94 -11.65
C ASP A 130 -4.20 -20.75 -11.31
N ALA A 131 -3.00 -21.05 -10.82
CA ALA A 131 -2.05 -20.07 -10.32
C ALA A 131 -1.11 -19.51 -11.40
N ASP A 132 -0.95 -20.17 -12.55
CA ASP A 132 -0.25 -19.62 -13.72
C ASP A 132 -1.16 -19.06 -14.81
N ALA A 133 -2.48 -19.16 -14.62
CA ALA A 133 -3.52 -18.69 -15.52
C ALA A 133 -3.47 -19.36 -16.90
N ASP A 134 -3.11 -20.66 -16.96
CA ASP A 134 -3.05 -21.43 -18.20
C ASP A 134 -4.37 -22.13 -18.59
N GLY A 135 -5.36 -22.05 -17.69
CA GLY A 135 -6.70 -22.56 -17.90
C GLY A 135 -6.93 -23.97 -17.36
N ASP A 136 -6.05 -24.50 -16.50
CA ASP A 136 -6.33 -25.69 -15.70
C ASP A 136 -5.85 -25.59 -14.23
N SER A 137 -5.92 -26.69 -13.49
CA SER A 137 -5.40 -26.75 -12.12
C SER A 137 -4.63 -28.05 -12.00
N ASP A 138 -3.31 -27.95 -11.99
CA ASP A 138 -2.40 -29.08 -12.14
C ASP A 138 -1.18 -29.00 -11.20
N GLY A 139 -0.15 -29.78 -11.50
CA GLY A 139 1.07 -29.84 -10.69
C GLY A 139 1.91 -28.56 -10.74
N THR A 140 1.80 -27.76 -11.80
CA THR A 140 2.46 -26.47 -11.96
C THR A 140 1.89 -25.46 -10.97
N ASP A 141 0.57 -25.42 -10.82
CA ASP A 141 -0.11 -24.58 -9.82
C ASP A 141 0.26 -24.97 -8.40
N PHE A 142 0.36 -26.27 -8.13
CA PHE A 142 0.82 -26.75 -6.83
C PHE A 142 2.24 -26.26 -6.52
N LEU A 143 3.16 -26.30 -7.49
CA LEU A 143 4.51 -25.78 -7.31
C LEU A 143 4.52 -24.26 -7.13
N ILE A 144 3.55 -23.55 -7.70
CA ILE A 144 3.36 -22.12 -7.45
C ILE A 144 2.89 -21.91 -6.01
N TRP A 145 1.83 -22.58 -5.57
CA TRP A 145 1.37 -22.53 -4.18
C TRP A 145 2.49 -22.86 -3.19
N GLN A 146 3.27 -23.92 -3.42
CA GLN A 146 4.40 -24.29 -2.54
C GLN A 146 5.46 -23.21 -2.41
N ARG A 147 5.63 -22.35 -3.42
CA ARG A 147 6.57 -21.21 -3.37
C ARG A 147 5.99 -20.00 -2.62
N HIS A 148 4.68 -19.95 -2.45
CA HIS A 148 3.97 -18.82 -1.87
C HIS A 148 3.33 -19.14 -0.51
N VAL A 149 3.28 -20.40 -0.08
CA VAL A 149 2.76 -20.78 1.24
C VAL A 149 3.45 -20.03 2.37
N GLY A 150 2.65 -19.45 3.27
CA GLY A 150 3.08 -18.55 4.34
C GLY A 150 3.16 -17.08 3.92
N ASN A 151 2.85 -16.74 2.66
CA ASN A 151 2.62 -15.36 2.28
C ASN A 151 1.27 -14.91 2.83
N GLU A 152 1.28 -13.77 3.50
CA GLU A 152 0.07 -13.08 3.94
C GLU A 152 0.03 -11.72 3.27
N ALA A 153 -1.18 -11.19 3.07
CA ALA A 153 -1.35 -9.83 2.58
C ALA A 153 -0.80 -8.86 3.64
N ALA A 154 0.47 -8.44 3.49
CA ALA A 154 1.18 -7.66 4.49
C ALA A 154 0.37 -6.44 4.95
N ALA A 155 -0.18 -6.51 6.16
CA ALA A 155 -0.83 -5.37 6.78
C ALA A 155 0.17 -4.21 6.79
N ALA A 156 -0.21 -3.05 6.23
CA ALA A 156 0.62 -1.87 6.31
C ALA A 156 0.77 -1.52 7.80
N ALA A 157 1.88 -1.96 8.40
CA ALA A 157 2.23 -1.60 9.77
C ALA A 157 2.38 -0.08 9.80
N GLY A 158 1.35 0.58 10.32
CA GLY A 158 1.34 2.02 10.53
C GLY A 158 2.53 2.43 11.37
N GLY A 159 3.32 3.35 10.84
CA GLY A 159 4.36 4.07 11.56
C GLY A 159 5.73 3.41 11.49
N LEU A 160 6.53 3.82 10.49
CA LEU A 160 7.92 4.11 10.79
C LEU A 160 7.90 5.23 11.84
N LEU A 161 7.85 4.88 13.12
CA LEU A 161 8.25 5.81 14.17
C LEU A 161 9.66 6.24 13.79
N GLY A 162 9.80 7.50 13.37
CA GLY A 162 11.07 8.08 12.98
C GLY A 162 12.09 7.68 14.03
N VAL A 163 13.12 6.94 13.60
CA VAL A 163 14.25 6.60 14.45
C VAL A 163 14.73 7.93 15.04
N PRO A 164 14.70 8.13 16.37
CA PRO A 164 15.28 9.33 16.93
C PRO A 164 16.75 9.32 16.55
N GLU A 165 17.16 10.24 15.68
CA GLU A 165 18.58 10.42 15.42
C GLU A 165 19.22 10.75 16.78
N PRO A 166 20.25 10.00 17.22
CA PRO A 166 20.95 10.32 18.44
C PRO A 166 21.49 11.74 18.28
N GLY A 167 20.94 12.68 19.06
CA GLY A 167 21.18 14.11 18.86
C GLY A 167 22.67 14.38 18.70
N SER A 168 23.05 14.97 17.57
CA SER A 168 24.45 15.28 17.19
C SER A 168 25.18 16.11 18.26
N VAL A 169 24.43 16.70 19.19
CA VAL A 169 24.88 17.33 20.43
C VAL A 169 25.82 16.42 21.25
N TRP A 170 25.55 15.12 21.35
CA TRP A 170 26.40 14.19 22.12
C TRP A 170 27.75 13.93 21.46
N LEU A 171 27.78 13.84 20.12
CA LEU A 171 29.02 13.72 19.36
C LEU A 171 29.86 15.00 19.45
N LEU A 172 29.21 16.17 19.45
CA LEU A 172 29.90 17.44 19.61
C LEU A 172 30.49 17.61 21.02
N THR A 173 29.72 17.28 22.08
CA THR A 173 30.23 17.37 23.46
C THR A 173 31.36 16.38 23.73
N GLY A 174 31.24 15.14 23.23
CA GLY A 174 32.32 14.15 23.34
C GLY A 174 33.61 14.59 22.64
N SER A 175 33.49 15.16 21.43
CA SER A 175 34.65 15.64 20.66
C SER A 175 35.33 16.83 21.34
N ILE A 176 34.55 17.77 21.88
CA ILE A 176 35.06 18.94 22.59
C ILE A 176 35.79 18.50 23.88
N LEU A 177 35.22 17.56 24.64
CA LEU A 177 35.83 17.06 25.87
C LEU A 177 37.15 16.32 25.60
N PHE A 178 37.20 15.53 24.52
CA PHE A 178 38.41 14.83 24.10
C PHE A 178 39.54 15.78 23.70
N LEU A 179 39.20 16.88 23.01
CA LEU A 179 40.17 17.92 22.65
C LEU A 179 40.71 18.68 23.87
N PHE A 180 39.89 18.89 24.90
CA PHE A 180 40.35 19.50 26.15
C PHE A 180 41.29 18.58 26.93
N LEU A 181 40.97 17.27 27.01
CA LEU A 181 41.81 16.29 27.70
C LEU A 181 43.16 16.06 27.00
N GLN A 182 43.22 16.17 25.67
CA GLN A 182 44.48 16.08 24.93
C GLN A 182 45.40 17.29 25.16
N ARG A 183 44.84 18.46 25.52
CA ARG A 183 45.63 19.68 25.73
C ARG A 183 46.40 19.66 27.06
N ASP A 184 45.85 19.01 28.08
CA ASP A 184 46.46 18.90 29.40
C ASP A 184 47.59 17.86 29.46
N ALA A 185 47.60 16.89 28.53
CA ALA A 185 48.64 15.87 28.44
C ALA A 185 49.96 16.38 27.82
N VAL A 186 49.94 17.52 27.13
CA VAL A 186 51.11 18.08 26.39
C VAL A 186 51.89 19.11 27.22
N THR A 187 51.37 19.54 28.38
CA THR A 187 52.00 20.59 29.22
C THR A 187 52.62 20.08 30.53
N ARG A 188 52.94 18.78 30.63
CA ARG A 188 53.71 18.21 31.74
C ARG A 188 55.04 17.64 31.29
#